data_AF-A0A1Z8LZA2-F1
#
_entry.id   AF-A0A1Z8LZA2-F1
#
_cell.length_a   1.000
_cell.length_b   1.000
_cell.length_c   1.000
_cell.angle_alpha   90.00
_cell.angle_beta   90.00
_cell.angle_gamma   90.00
#
_symmetry.space_group_name_H-M   'P 1'
#
loop_
_entity.id
_entity.type
_entity.pdbx_description
1 polymer ?
#
loop_
_entity_poly.entity_id
_entity_poly.type
_entity_poly.pdbx_seq_one_letter_code
_entity_poly.pdbx_strand_id
1 'polypeptide(L)'
;MSTAMGPLIHPPGKDLTRGLKTLEDGESWLVVPEHVVGNPNLYRPGIKWNLQPGSFTHRTELFGPVLGVMRYSRLEEAIEIVRRTGYGLTSGIESLDEREIELWKQTIHAGNLYVNRSTTGAIVLRQPFGGVGLSAYGPGVKAGGPHYVLPLMHLTSATSTIDATVDVATESLVAGLQPLPDWLHAASQSGLLSDGQERQLASMIHSVSQAVETEFSQEHDSVRLVGQDNLRRYRSPKSVTVRVDREDDIDATLLTLIAAIGVQTQVTVSIDPELATQAHQLLDRLGDAVPGVIHPMEESGEQLAERIAEGDVDRLRALSPLTRADQQAILTACAEQFVTVIIEPVLVAGRIECLRYLDEQSVSVDYHRYGNLGRRAGESRRPVA
;
A
#
# COMPACT_ATOMS: atom_id res chain seq x y z
N MET A 1 -32.39 -3.28 25.73
CA MET A 1 -32.57 -4.30 24.68
C MET A 1 -31.66 -5.48 24.99
N SER A 2 -32.05 -6.73 24.69
CA SER A 2 -31.31 -7.96 25.03
C SER A 2 -30.52 -8.58 23.87
N THR A 3 -30.71 -8.12 22.63
CA THR A 3 -30.02 -8.66 21.44
C THR A 3 -28.56 -8.21 21.40
N ALA A 4 -27.63 -9.16 21.34
CA ALA A 4 -26.19 -8.91 21.20
C ALA A 4 -25.64 -9.17 19.79
N MET A 5 -26.33 -10.00 18.99
CA MET A 5 -25.98 -10.28 17.59
C MET A 5 -27.25 -10.25 16.74
N GLY A 6 -27.25 -9.42 15.70
CA GLY A 6 -28.38 -9.26 14.79
C GLY A 6 -28.50 -10.38 13.74
N PRO A 7 -29.59 -10.40 12.95
CA PRO A 7 -29.74 -11.31 11.82
C PRO A 7 -28.82 -10.93 10.65
N LEU A 8 -28.63 -11.88 9.73
CA LEU A 8 -28.05 -11.60 8.41
C LEU A 8 -28.96 -10.69 7.58
N ILE A 9 -28.39 -9.98 6.61
CA ILE A 9 -29.18 -9.14 5.70
C ILE A 9 -30.06 -9.98 4.74
N HIS A 10 -29.56 -11.13 4.31
CA HIS A 10 -30.25 -12.12 3.47
C HIS A 10 -29.96 -13.54 3.98
N PRO A 11 -30.75 -14.56 3.58
CA PRO A 11 -30.40 -15.95 3.84
C PRO A 11 -28.99 -16.29 3.31
N PRO A 12 -28.24 -17.21 3.95
CA PRO A 12 -26.87 -17.53 3.56
C PRO A 12 -26.74 -17.92 2.08
N GLY A 13 -25.80 -17.29 1.38
CA GLY A 13 -25.38 -17.69 0.04
C GLY A 13 -24.62 -19.02 0.05
N LYS A 14 -24.09 -19.42 -1.11
CA LYS A 14 -23.36 -20.70 -1.30
C LYS A 14 -22.19 -20.84 -0.32
N ASP A 15 -21.32 -19.84 -0.25
CA ASP A 15 -20.08 -19.93 0.52
C ASP A 15 -20.34 -19.89 2.03
N LEU A 16 -21.19 -18.98 2.51
CA LEU A 16 -21.60 -18.96 3.91
C LEU A 16 -22.35 -20.24 4.31
N THR A 17 -23.21 -20.79 3.44
CA THR A 17 -23.88 -22.07 3.69
C THR A 17 -22.86 -23.20 3.86
N ARG A 18 -21.85 -23.27 2.99
CA ARG A 18 -20.75 -24.23 3.11
C ARG A 18 -20.01 -24.01 4.43
N GLY A 19 -19.63 -22.77 4.73
CA GLY A 19 -18.94 -22.39 5.96
C GLY A 19 -19.70 -22.76 7.24
N LEU A 20 -21.03 -22.65 7.24
CA LEU A 20 -21.90 -23.00 8.37
C LEU A 20 -22.15 -24.50 8.53
N LYS A 21 -22.10 -25.28 7.45
CA LYS A 21 -22.58 -26.69 7.47
C LYS A 21 -21.49 -27.74 7.33
N THR A 22 -20.32 -27.35 6.84
CA THR A 22 -19.27 -28.31 6.47
C THR A 22 -17.98 -28.05 7.23
N LEU A 23 -17.28 -29.13 7.55
CA LEU A 23 -15.92 -29.15 8.08
C LEU A 23 -15.02 -29.78 7.02
N GLU A 24 -13.79 -29.32 6.90
CA GLU A 24 -12.75 -29.96 6.10
C GLU A 24 -11.92 -30.94 6.95
N ASP A 25 -11.05 -31.73 6.31
CA ASP A 25 -10.28 -32.77 7.00
C ASP A 25 -9.45 -32.21 8.16
N GLY A 26 -9.62 -32.81 9.33
CA GLY A 26 -8.95 -32.39 10.57
C GLY A 26 -9.61 -31.22 11.31
N GLU A 27 -10.66 -30.61 10.75
CA GLU A 27 -11.45 -29.58 11.43
C GLU A 27 -12.50 -30.20 12.38
N SER A 28 -12.86 -29.47 13.43
CA SER A 28 -13.97 -29.83 14.32
C SER A 28 -14.76 -28.60 14.74
N TRP A 29 -16.04 -28.76 15.09
CA TRP A 29 -16.79 -27.67 15.71
C TRP A 29 -16.44 -27.54 17.19
N LEU A 30 -15.94 -26.38 17.60
CA LEU A 30 -15.92 -25.98 19.01
C LEU A 30 -17.29 -25.44 19.43
N VAL A 31 -17.95 -24.71 18.53
CA VAL A 31 -19.35 -24.30 18.66
C VAL A 31 -20.03 -24.58 17.33
N VAL A 32 -21.09 -25.39 17.35
CA VAL A 32 -21.87 -25.72 16.15
C VAL A 32 -22.81 -24.54 15.86
N PRO A 33 -22.77 -23.94 14.65
CA PRO A 33 -23.73 -22.91 14.28
C PRO A 33 -25.14 -23.51 14.15
N GLU A 34 -26.15 -22.73 14.52
CA GLU A 34 -27.54 -23.20 14.52
C GLU A 34 -28.43 -22.21 13.79
N HIS A 35 -29.22 -22.70 12.84
CA HIS A 35 -30.26 -21.91 12.20
C HIS A 35 -31.45 -21.76 13.16
N VAL A 36 -31.86 -20.52 13.44
CA VAL A 36 -33.02 -20.28 14.31
C VAL A 36 -34.31 -20.48 13.52
N VAL A 37 -35.09 -21.48 13.93
CA VAL A 37 -36.37 -21.84 13.30
C VAL A 37 -37.31 -20.63 13.24
N GLY A 38 -37.97 -20.46 12.10
CA GLY A 38 -38.90 -19.36 11.86
C GLY A 38 -38.25 -18.06 11.39
N ASN A 39 -36.92 -17.99 11.28
CA ASN A 39 -36.24 -16.84 10.68
C ASN A 39 -35.09 -17.29 9.74
N PRO A 40 -35.24 -17.16 8.42
CA PRO A 40 -34.24 -17.65 7.45
C PRO A 40 -32.90 -16.90 7.48
N ASN A 41 -32.84 -15.76 8.18
CA ASN A 41 -31.66 -14.91 8.27
C ASN A 41 -30.94 -15.03 9.63
N LEU A 42 -31.51 -15.74 10.60
CA LEU A 42 -30.99 -15.75 11.97
C LEU A 42 -30.22 -17.04 12.26
N TYR A 43 -28.93 -16.89 12.53
CA TYR A 43 -28.03 -17.99 12.85
C TYR A 43 -27.30 -17.71 14.16
N ARG A 44 -27.17 -18.72 15.01
CA ARG A 44 -26.24 -18.70 16.14
C ARG A 44 -24.81 -18.86 15.62
N PRO A 45 -23.81 -18.23 16.26
CA PRO A 45 -22.44 -18.23 15.75
C PRO A 45 -21.82 -19.62 15.82
N GLY A 46 -20.92 -19.91 14.89
CA GLY A 46 -20.13 -21.14 14.84
C GLY A 46 -18.64 -20.85 15.06
N ILE A 47 -17.94 -21.79 15.69
CA ILE A 47 -16.48 -21.75 15.84
C ILE A 47 -15.91 -23.06 15.30
N LYS A 48 -15.16 -22.96 14.21
CA LYS A 48 -14.36 -24.05 13.67
C LYS A 48 -12.99 -24.09 14.33
N TRP A 49 -12.57 -25.27 14.72
CA TRP A 49 -11.29 -25.54 15.35
C TRP A 49 -10.38 -26.32 14.41
N ASN A 50 -9.08 -26.01 14.48
CA ASN A 50 -8.02 -26.66 13.71
C ASN A 50 -8.17 -26.52 12.19
N LEU A 51 -8.56 -25.33 11.71
CA LEU A 51 -8.49 -24.99 10.28
C LEU A 51 -7.05 -25.18 9.78
N GLN A 52 -6.91 -25.77 8.59
CA GLN A 52 -5.60 -25.98 7.97
C GLN A 52 -5.25 -24.83 7.00
N PRO A 53 -3.98 -24.41 6.90
CA PRO A 53 -3.55 -23.45 5.89
C PRO A 53 -3.95 -23.90 4.49
N GLY A 54 -4.65 -23.03 3.77
CA GLY A 54 -5.15 -23.29 2.42
C GLY A 54 -6.54 -23.92 2.35
N SER A 55 -7.16 -24.25 3.48
CA SER A 55 -8.55 -24.73 3.51
C SER A 55 -9.53 -23.67 2.96
N PHE A 56 -10.71 -24.11 2.55
CA PHE A 56 -11.76 -23.22 2.03
C PHE A 56 -12.08 -22.10 3.02
N THR A 57 -12.25 -22.42 4.31
CA THR A 57 -12.56 -21.38 5.32
C THR A 57 -11.41 -20.39 5.51
N HIS A 58 -10.17 -20.81 5.34
CA HIS A 58 -8.99 -19.94 5.41
C HIS A 58 -8.89 -19.00 4.20
N ARG A 59 -9.29 -19.45 3.00
CA ARG A 59 -9.13 -18.70 1.74
C ARG A 59 -10.36 -17.93 1.28
N THR A 60 -11.50 -18.07 1.97
CA THR A 60 -12.78 -17.50 1.54
C THR A 60 -13.40 -16.64 2.65
N GLU A 61 -13.72 -15.39 2.31
CA GLU A 61 -14.50 -14.52 3.17
C GLU A 61 -15.97 -14.98 3.21
N LEU A 62 -16.44 -15.43 4.37
CA LEU A 62 -17.80 -15.98 4.53
C LEU A 62 -18.87 -14.92 4.82
N PHE A 63 -18.48 -13.72 5.24
CA PHE A 63 -19.37 -12.59 5.57
C PHE A 63 -20.55 -12.96 6.50
N GLY A 64 -20.27 -13.77 7.52
CA GLY A 64 -21.27 -14.27 8.47
C GLY A 64 -20.66 -14.72 9.81
N PRO A 65 -21.47 -15.24 10.74
CA PRO A 65 -21.07 -15.49 12.12
C PRO A 65 -20.29 -16.82 12.27
N VAL A 66 -19.19 -16.96 11.54
CA VAL A 66 -18.29 -18.13 11.59
C VAL A 66 -16.88 -17.66 11.92
N LEU A 67 -16.35 -18.14 13.04
CA LEU A 67 -14.96 -17.92 13.43
C LEU A 67 -14.13 -19.18 13.15
N GLY A 68 -12.97 -18.99 12.53
CA GLY A 68 -11.98 -20.03 12.30
C GLY A 68 -10.81 -19.93 13.27
N VAL A 69 -10.38 -21.05 13.86
CA VAL A 69 -9.18 -21.11 14.69
C VAL A 69 -8.11 -21.98 14.03
N MET A 70 -6.95 -21.36 13.80
CA MET A 70 -5.75 -21.98 13.25
C MET A 70 -4.67 -22.03 14.32
N ARG A 71 -3.88 -23.10 14.33
CA ARG A 71 -2.75 -23.26 15.25
C ARG A 71 -1.46 -22.99 14.49
N TYR A 72 -0.50 -22.38 15.18
CA TYR A 72 0.85 -22.13 14.68
C TYR A 72 1.85 -22.40 15.80
N SER A 73 3.11 -22.63 15.46
CA SER A 73 4.18 -22.87 16.44
C SER A 73 5.11 -21.67 16.63
N ARG A 74 5.18 -20.78 15.63
CA ARG A 74 6.00 -19.55 15.67
C ARG A 74 5.25 -18.39 15.04
N LEU A 75 5.52 -17.17 15.48
CA LEU A 75 4.82 -15.98 15.00
C LEU A 75 5.00 -15.76 13.49
N GLU A 76 6.19 -16.05 12.94
CA GLU A 76 6.46 -15.92 11.51
C GLU A 76 5.56 -16.85 10.67
N GLU A 77 5.26 -18.04 11.20
CA GLU A 77 4.32 -18.98 10.57
C GLU A 77 2.90 -18.40 10.58
N ALA A 78 2.46 -17.79 11.68
CA ALA A 78 1.15 -17.15 11.77
C ALA A 78 1.02 -15.98 10.77
N ILE A 79 2.06 -15.16 10.65
CA ILE A 79 2.11 -14.05 9.68
C ILE A 79 2.00 -14.59 8.26
N GLU A 80 2.71 -15.67 7.93
CA GLU A 80 2.65 -16.32 6.61
C GLU A 80 1.26 -16.91 6.32
N ILE A 81 0.63 -17.53 7.31
CA ILE A 81 -0.77 -17.98 7.19
C ILE A 81 -1.68 -16.81 6.82
N VAL A 82 -1.59 -15.67 7.53
CA VAL A 82 -2.42 -14.49 7.23
C VAL A 82 -2.16 -13.94 5.82
N ARG A 83 -0.90 -13.84 5.39
CA ARG A 83 -0.56 -13.37 4.03
C ARG A 83 -1.14 -14.25 2.94
N ARG A 84 -1.21 -15.56 3.18
CA ARG A 84 -1.83 -16.53 2.27
C ARG A 84 -3.33 -16.36 2.16
N THR A 85 -4.00 -15.40 2.80
CA THR A 85 -5.41 -15.11 2.44
C THR A 85 -5.51 -14.39 1.09
N GLY A 86 -4.47 -13.62 0.71
CA GLY A 86 -4.49 -12.70 -0.43
C GLY A 86 -5.17 -11.35 -0.14
N TYR A 87 -5.83 -11.23 1.02
CA TYR A 87 -6.46 -10.02 1.51
C TYR A 87 -5.53 -9.29 2.49
N GLY A 88 -5.81 -8.01 2.73
CA GLY A 88 -5.00 -7.14 3.57
C GLY A 88 -5.79 -5.99 4.17
N LEU A 89 -7.01 -6.23 4.65
CA LEU A 89 -7.85 -5.16 5.21
C LEU A 89 -7.46 -4.81 6.64
N THR A 90 -7.76 -5.70 7.59
CA THR A 90 -7.45 -5.52 9.02
C THR A 90 -6.66 -6.69 9.54
N SER A 91 -5.69 -6.45 10.42
CA SER A 91 -5.00 -7.49 11.16
C SER A 91 -4.80 -7.07 12.62
N GLY A 92 -4.86 -8.04 13.53
CA GLY A 92 -4.69 -7.81 14.96
C GLY A 92 -3.66 -8.75 15.59
N ILE A 93 -2.92 -8.26 16.57
CA ILE A 93 -2.08 -9.09 17.45
C ILE A 93 -2.43 -8.81 18.92
N GLU A 94 -2.59 -9.88 19.69
CA GLU A 94 -2.74 -9.86 21.14
C GLU A 94 -1.44 -10.39 21.75
N SER A 95 -0.55 -9.48 22.15
CA SER A 95 0.74 -9.82 22.78
C SER A 95 1.21 -8.71 23.73
N LEU A 96 1.91 -9.11 24.78
CA LEU A 96 2.61 -8.20 25.69
C LEU A 96 4.10 -8.09 25.36
N ASP A 97 4.61 -8.93 24.46
CA ASP A 97 6.01 -8.93 24.06
C ASP A 97 6.24 -7.91 22.95
N GLU A 98 7.00 -6.86 23.24
CA GLU A 98 7.32 -5.80 22.29
C GLU A 98 8.06 -6.33 21.05
N ARG A 99 8.82 -7.42 21.18
CA ARG A 99 9.55 -8.04 20.06
C ARG A 99 8.59 -8.70 19.08
N GLU A 100 7.56 -9.37 19.59
CA GLU A 100 6.51 -9.98 18.77
C GLU A 100 5.67 -8.92 18.07
N ILE A 101 5.25 -7.90 18.81
CA ILE A 101 4.48 -6.77 18.26
C ILE A 101 5.26 -6.10 17.14
N GLU A 102 6.57 -5.85 17.34
CA GLU A 102 7.36 -5.16 16.34
C GLU A 102 7.66 -6.02 15.13
N LEU A 103 8.00 -7.31 15.32
CA LEU A 103 8.11 -8.27 14.22
C LEU A 103 6.83 -8.29 13.38
N TRP A 104 5.67 -8.40 14.03
CA TRP A 104 4.37 -8.40 13.35
C TRP A 104 4.11 -7.07 12.63
N LYS A 105 4.28 -5.92 13.30
CA LYS A 105 4.08 -4.57 12.70
C LYS A 105 4.96 -4.32 11.48
N GLN A 106 6.16 -4.88 11.42
CA GLN A 106 7.08 -4.67 10.31
C GLN A 106 6.85 -5.61 9.13
N THR A 107 6.21 -6.76 9.37
CA THR A 107 6.14 -7.83 8.37
C THR A 107 4.71 -8.13 7.90
N ILE A 108 3.69 -7.88 8.70
CA ILE A 108 2.30 -8.15 8.30
C ILE A 108 1.87 -7.24 7.14
N HIS A 109 1.17 -7.82 6.16
CA HIS A 109 0.65 -7.09 5.01
C HIS A 109 -0.85 -6.82 5.18
N ALA A 110 -1.18 -5.68 5.81
CA ALA A 110 -2.55 -5.22 5.96
C ALA A 110 -2.60 -3.70 6.13
N GLY A 111 -3.70 -3.08 5.71
CA GLY A 111 -3.87 -1.64 5.77
C GLY A 111 -4.16 -1.12 7.19
N ASN A 112 -4.90 -1.85 8.02
CA ASN A 112 -5.26 -1.44 9.38
C ASN A 112 -4.76 -2.46 10.41
N LEU A 113 -3.82 -2.03 11.23
CA LEU A 113 -3.16 -2.84 12.26
C LEU A 113 -3.68 -2.48 13.65
N TYR A 114 -3.98 -3.49 14.44
CA TYR A 114 -4.49 -3.35 15.80
C TYR A 114 -3.66 -4.18 16.78
N VAL A 115 -3.20 -3.56 17.87
CA VAL A 115 -2.42 -4.24 18.91
C VAL A 115 -3.19 -4.18 20.22
N ASN A 116 -3.47 -5.35 20.79
CA ASN A 116 -4.18 -5.55 22.05
C ASN A 116 -5.59 -4.95 22.10
N ARG A 117 -6.33 -5.09 20.99
CA ARG A 117 -7.69 -4.54 20.83
C ARG A 117 -8.43 -5.18 19.65
N SER A 118 -9.74 -4.94 19.58
CA SER A 118 -10.57 -5.37 18.44
C SER A 118 -10.11 -4.76 17.12
N THR A 119 -10.27 -5.52 16.03
CA THR A 119 -9.92 -5.11 14.66
C THR A 119 -11.03 -4.36 13.92
N THR A 120 -12.20 -4.20 14.55
CA THR A 120 -13.37 -3.51 14.01
C THR A 120 -13.60 -2.16 14.71
N GLY A 121 -14.50 -1.33 14.15
CA GLY A 121 -14.87 -0.06 14.75
C GLY A 121 -13.84 1.05 14.50
N ALA A 122 -13.23 1.08 13.31
CA ALA A 122 -12.34 2.15 12.89
C ALA A 122 -13.06 3.52 12.97
N ILE A 123 -12.40 4.49 13.60
CA ILE A 123 -12.91 5.85 13.79
C ILE A 123 -12.17 6.78 12.83
N VAL A 124 -12.93 7.61 12.12
CA VAL A 124 -12.41 8.64 11.21
C VAL A 124 -11.29 9.46 11.86
N LEU A 125 -10.21 9.74 11.11
CA LEU A 125 -8.95 10.35 11.54
C LEU A 125 -8.12 9.60 12.59
N ARG A 126 -8.70 8.74 13.44
CA ARG A 126 -7.93 7.91 14.38
C ARG A 126 -7.36 6.70 13.66
N GLN A 127 -8.20 5.96 12.96
CA GLN A 127 -7.80 4.83 12.13
C GLN A 127 -8.42 5.00 10.74
N PRO A 128 -7.87 5.87 9.88
CA PRO A 128 -8.23 5.87 8.45
C PRO A 128 -8.33 4.43 7.93
N PHE A 129 -9.35 4.13 7.16
CA PHE A 129 -9.74 2.75 6.87
C PHE A 129 -9.58 2.41 5.38
N GLY A 130 -8.93 1.29 5.11
CA GLY A 130 -8.69 0.79 3.76
C GLY A 130 -7.69 -0.36 3.78
N GLY A 131 -7.73 -1.26 2.81
CA GLY A 131 -6.85 -2.43 2.73
C GLY A 131 -5.79 -2.33 1.65
N VAL A 132 -5.09 -3.45 1.47
CA VAL A 132 -4.15 -3.74 0.37
C VAL A 132 -4.47 -5.13 -0.20
N GLY A 133 -3.85 -5.50 -1.33
CA GLY A 133 -4.15 -6.75 -2.04
C GLY A 133 -5.62 -6.82 -2.46
N LEU A 134 -6.26 -7.99 -2.32
CA LEU A 134 -7.67 -8.19 -2.71
C LEU A 134 -8.67 -7.34 -1.89
N SER A 135 -8.22 -6.62 -0.87
CA SER A 135 -9.07 -5.74 -0.03
C SER A 135 -9.19 -4.31 -0.56
N ALA A 136 -8.52 -3.97 -1.66
CA ALA A 136 -8.59 -2.64 -2.26
C ALA A 136 -8.46 -2.71 -3.78
N TYR A 137 -9.01 -1.71 -4.45
CA TYR A 137 -8.74 -1.42 -5.85
C TYR A 137 -8.39 0.06 -5.96
N GLY A 138 -7.27 0.39 -6.62
CA GLY A 138 -6.78 1.76 -6.71
C GLY A 138 -5.62 2.07 -5.74
N PRO A 139 -5.24 3.36 -5.60
CA PRO A 139 -3.95 3.80 -5.05
C PRO A 139 -3.78 3.64 -3.51
N GLY A 140 -4.55 2.76 -2.86
CA GLY A 140 -4.38 2.46 -1.44
C GLY A 140 -4.71 3.61 -0.47
N VAL A 141 -5.44 4.64 -0.93
CA VAL A 141 -5.82 5.80 -0.12
C VAL A 141 -6.95 5.44 0.84
N LYS A 142 -6.86 5.86 2.10
CA LYS A 142 -7.78 5.45 3.16
C LYS A 142 -8.95 6.41 3.38
N ALA A 143 -10.16 5.86 3.47
CA ALA A 143 -11.35 6.61 3.87
C ALA A 143 -11.19 7.18 5.29
N GLY A 144 -11.61 8.44 5.46
CA GLY A 144 -11.42 9.16 6.72
C GLY A 144 -9.98 9.54 7.03
N GLY A 145 -9.05 9.41 6.06
CA GLY A 145 -7.69 9.94 6.09
C GLY A 145 -7.55 11.26 5.32
N PRO A 146 -6.38 11.91 5.41
CA PRO A 146 -6.16 13.24 4.83
C PRO A 146 -6.18 13.26 3.30
N HIS A 147 -5.91 12.12 2.65
CA HIS A 147 -5.70 12.06 1.19
C HIS A 147 -6.92 11.57 0.41
N TYR A 148 -8.00 11.15 1.09
CA TYR A 148 -9.14 10.46 0.44
C TYR A 148 -9.88 11.29 -0.61
N VAL A 149 -9.80 12.61 -0.53
CA VAL A 149 -10.46 13.49 -1.51
C VAL A 149 -9.63 13.61 -2.79
N LEU A 150 -8.32 13.39 -2.76
CA LEU A 150 -7.43 13.60 -3.91
C LEU A 150 -7.81 12.76 -5.14
N PRO A 151 -8.15 11.46 -5.03
CA PRO A 151 -8.58 10.66 -6.18
C PRO A 151 -9.91 11.14 -6.81
N LEU A 152 -10.64 12.04 -6.13
CA LEU A 152 -11.89 12.62 -6.62
C LEU A 152 -11.68 13.99 -7.31
N MET A 153 -10.42 14.36 -7.56
CA MET A 153 -10.02 15.63 -8.15
C MET A 153 -9.30 15.43 -9.49
N HIS A 154 -9.42 16.42 -10.37
CA HIS A 154 -8.53 16.57 -11.52
C HIS A 154 -7.40 17.52 -11.14
N LEU A 155 -6.21 16.96 -10.94
CA LEU A 155 -5.02 17.71 -10.53
C LEU A 155 -4.17 18.04 -11.75
N THR A 156 -3.71 19.29 -11.81
CA THR A 156 -2.75 19.76 -12.82
C THR A 156 -1.63 20.51 -12.12
N SER A 157 -0.41 20.41 -12.65
CA SER A 157 0.69 21.26 -12.22
C SER A 157 0.38 22.70 -12.64
N ALA A 158 0.34 23.63 -11.68
CA ALA A 158 0.34 25.05 -12.02
C ALA A 158 1.67 25.40 -12.69
N THR A 159 1.67 26.37 -13.60
CA THR A 159 2.93 26.97 -14.10
C THR A 159 3.66 27.52 -12.90
N SER A 160 4.71 26.82 -12.49
CA SER A 160 5.46 27.13 -11.30
C SER A 160 6.09 28.52 -11.41
N THR A 161 5.89 29.37 -10.40
CA THR A 161 6.73 30.56 -10.14
C THR A 161 7.84 30.23 -9.14
N ILE A 162 8.22 28.96 -8.97
CA ILE A 162 9.38 28.60 -8.14
C ILE A 162 10.56 29.38 -8.69
N ASP A 163 11.09 30.28 -7.86
CA ASP A 163 12.27 31.08 -8.14
C ASP A 163 13.36 30.15 -8.66
N ALA A 164 13.99 30.52 -9.77
CA ALA A 164 15.01 29.76 -10.48
C ALA A 164 16.35 29.63 -9.70
N THR A 165 16.29 29.49 -8.38
CA THR A 165 17.44 29.61 -7.45
C THR A 165 17.58 28.44 -6.48
N VAL A 166 16.80 27.36 -6.61
CA VAL A 166 17.00 26.16 -5.78
C VAL A 166 18.26 25.43 -6.23
N ASP A 167 19.35 25.64 -5.52
CA ASP A 167 20.60 24.91 -5.70
C ASP A 167 20.58 23.63 -4.86
N VAL A 168 20.05 22.56 -5.47
CA VAL A 168 19.92 21.24 -4.87
C VAL A 168 21.27 20.67 -4.40
N ALA A 169 22.40 21.15 -4.95
CA ALA A 169 23.73 20.71 -4.51
C ALA A 169 24.12 21.24 -3.11
N THR A 170 23.41 22.26 -2.61
CA THR A 170 23.70 22.89 -1.30
C THR A 170 22.70 22.54 -0.20
N GLU A 171 21.60 21.87 -0.54
CA GLU A 171 20.55 21.53 0.41
C GLU A 171 20.71 20.15 1.03
N SER A 172 20.20 20.02 2.26
CA SER A 172 20.14 18.72 2.94
C SER A 172 19.04 17.86 2.32
N LEU A 173 19.42 16.87 1.50
CA LEU A 173 18.50 15.91 0.90
C LEU A 173 18.32 14.66 1.76
N VAL A 174 17.13 14.05 1.67
CA VAL A 174 16.91 12.70 2.21
C VAL A 174 17.83 11.68 1.53
N ALA A 175 18.26 10.66 2.29
CA ALA A 175 19.33 9.75 1.89
C ALA A 175 19.12 9.10 0.49
N GLY A 176 17.88 8.74 0.14
CA GLY A 176 17.57 8.13 -1.15
C GLY A 176 17.83 9.05 -2.36
N LEU A 177 17.78 10.37 -2.18
CA LEU A 177 17.94 11.36 -3.26
C LEU A 177 19.35 11.94 -3.34
N GLN A 178 20.22 11.67 -2.37
CA GLN A 178 21.59 12.20 -2.33
C GLN A 178 22.43 11.93 -3.58
N PRO A 179 22.29 10.80 -4.30
CA PRO A 179 23.04 10.57 -5.54
C PRO A 179 22.56 11.40 -6.74
N LEU A 180 21.34 11.94 -6.69
CA LEU A 180 20.70 12.52 -7.87
C LEU A 180 21.25 13.87 -8.33
N PRO A 181 21.74 14.78 -7.46
CA PRO A 181 22.40 16.01 -7.90
C PRO A 181 23.65 15.74 -8.76
N ASP A 182 24.49 14.78 -8.37
CA ASP A 182 25.67 14.39 -9.13
C ASP A 182 25.29 13.75 -10.47
N TRP A 183 24.25 12.90 -10.48
CA TRP A 183 23.70 12.32 -11.70
C TRP A 183 23.15 13.39 -12.65
N LEU A 184 22.38 14.36 -12.14
CA LEU A 184 21.85 15.49 -12.92
C LEU A 184 22.97 16.30 -13.55
N HIS A 185 23.97 16.67 -12.75
CA HIS A 185 25.11 17.44 -13.23
C HIS A 185 25.88 16.69 -14.32
N ALA A 186 26.16 15.39 -14.11
CA ALA A 186 26.84 14.57 -15.11
C ALA A 186 26.04 14.40 -16.40
N ALA A 187 24.72 14.22 -16.31
CA ALA A 187 23.83 14.11 -17.47
C ALA A 187 23.81 15.42 -18.28
N SER A 188 23.70 16.57 -17.61
CA SER A 188 23.77 17.90 -18.20
C SER A 188 25.11 18.18 -18.90
N GLN A 189 26.23 17.92 -18.22
CA GLN A 189 27.58 18.08 -18.80
C GLN A 189 27.82 17.19 -20.03
N SER A 190 27.17 16.04 -20.10
CA SER A 190 27.23 15.15 -21.26
C SER A 190 26.28 15.52 -22.41
N GLY A 191 25.50 16.59 -22.26
CA GLY A 191 24.52 17.05 -23.24
C GLY A 191 23.27 16.16 -23.36
N LEU A 192 23.04 15.26 -22.41
CA LEU A 192 21.86 14.40 -22.39
C LEU A 192 20.62 15.14 -21.87
N LEU A 193 20.80 16.19 -21.07
CA LEU A 193 19.75 17.05 -20.56
C LEU A 193 20.04 18.50 -20.98
N SER A 194 18.99 19.25 -21.30
CA SER A 194 19.06 20.69 -21.43
C SER A 194 19.01 21.37 -20.05
N ASP A 195 19.49 22.63 -19.96
CA ASP A 195 19.40 23.42 -18.73
C ASP A 195 17.97 23.55 -18.19
N GLY A 196 16.96 23.51 -19.07
CA GLY A 196 15.55 23.54 -18.69
C GLY A 196 15.13 22.27 -17.96
N GLN A 197 15.51 21.12 -18.50
CA GLN A 197 15.24 19.81 -17.92
C GLN A 197 15.96 19.63 -16.59
N GLU A 198 17.25 20.00 -16.52
CA GLU A 198 18.04 19.94 -15.29
C GLU A 198 17.37 20.74 -14.16
N ARG A 199 16.94 21.99 -14.44
CA ARG A 199 16.22 22.81 -13.45
C ARG A 199 14.90 22.20 -13.01
N GLN A 200 14.13 21.61 -13.92
CA GLN A 200 12.84 21.00 -13.59
C GLN A 200 13.03 19.77 -12.70
N LEU A 201 13.97 18.90 -13.04
CA LEU A 201 14.29 17.70 -12.26
C LEU A 201 14.86 18.07 -10.89
N ALA A 202 15.73 19.08 -10.81
CA ALA A 202 16.23 19.64 -9.55
C ALA A 202 15.07 20.14 -8.65
N SER A 203 14.11 20.89 -9.21
CA SER A 203 12.91 21.32 -8.47
C SER A 203 12.08 20.15 -7.96
N MET A 204 11.98 19.07 -8.73
CA MET A 204 11.27 17.86 -8.30
C MET A 204 12.01 17.16 -7.14
N ILE A 205 13.34 17.01 -7.23
CA ILE A 205 14.16 16.42 -6.16
C ILE A 205 13.93 17.18 -4.85
N HIS A 206 13.97 18.51 -4.88
CA HIS A 206 13.69 19.33 -3.71
C HIS A 206 12.28 19.09 -3.16
N SER A 207 11.26 19.16 -4.03
CA SER A 207 9.86 18.97 -3.63
C SER A 207 9.61 17.59 -3.00
N VAL A 208 10.20 16.55 -3.57
CA VAL A 208 10.13 15.18 -3.04
C VAL A 208 10.87 15.08 -1.72
N SER A 209 12.09 15.62 -1.60
CA SER A 209 12.87 15.60 -0.36
C SER A 209 12.09 16.24 0.80
N GLN A 210 11.52 17.42 0.57
CA GLN A 210 10.68 18.11 1.56
C GLN A 210 9.44 17.28 1.92
N ALA A 211 8.77 16.67 0.94
CA ALA A 211 7.60 15.85 1.19
C ALA A 211 7.94 14.58 2.00
N VAL A 212 9.09 13.96 1.74
CA VAL A 212 9.56 12.80 2.50
C VAL A 212 9.87 13.19 3.93
N GLU A 213 10.63 14.26 4.15
CA GLU A 213 11.01 14.71 5.48
C GLU A 213 9.79 15.09 6.34
N THR A 214 8.83 15.81 5.75
CA THR A 214 7.69 16.34 6.48
C THR A 214 6.50 15.39 6.62
N GLU A 215 6.43 14.33 5.81
CA GLU A 215 5.26 13.44 5.76
C GLU A 215 5.58 11.98 5.62
N PHE A 216 6.23 11.58 4.53
CA PHE A 216 6.27 10.16 4.17
C PHE A 216 7.22 9.34 5.04
N SER A 217 8.22 9.98 5.65
CA SER A 217 9.11 9.37 6.65
C SER A 217 8.56 9.41 8.08
N GLN A 218 7.46 10.14 8.33
CA GLN A 218 6.95 10.39 9.67
C GLN A 218 5.80 9.44 10.02
N GLU A 219 5.69 9.08 11.30
CA GLU A 219 4.46 8.51 11.86
C GLU A 219 3.59 9.64 12.44
N HIS A 220 2.34 9.71 12.00
CA HIS A 220 1.42 10.79 12.35
C HIS A 220 0.38 10.32 13.35
N ASP A 221 0.38 10.88 14.57
CA ASP A 221 -0.71 10.72 15.53
C ASP A 221 -1.53 12.02 15.62
N SER A 222 -2.59 12.12 14.83
CA SER A 222 -3.42 13.34 14.77
C SER A 222 -4.26 13.56 16.02
N VAL A 223 -4.44 12.55 16.87
CA VAL A 223 -5.38 12.59 18.01
C VAL A 223 -4.67 12.51 19.36
N ARG A 224 -3.55 11.79 19.45
CA ARG A 224 -2.69 11.64 20.65
C ARG A 224 -3.48 11.27 21.90
N LEU A 225 -4.25 10.19 21.85
CA LEU A 225 -5.08 9.75 22.98
C LEU A 225 -4.23 9.22 24.14
N VAL A 226 -4.75 9.39 25.36
CA VAL A 226 -4.22 8.71 26.55
C VAL A 226 -4.56 7.22 26.47
N GLY A 227 -3.56 6.37 26.67
CA GLY A 227 -3.68 4.91 26.69
C GLY A 227 -3.67 4.22 25.32
N GLN A 228 -3.71 5.00 24.23
CA GLN A 228 -3.78 4.45 22.88
C GLN A 228 -3.01 5.31 21.86
N ASP A 229 -2.13 4.68 21.08
CA ASP A 229 -1.52 5.30 19.90
C ASP A 229 -2.41 5.06 18.67
N ASN A 230 -2.47 6.06 17.80
CA ASN A 230 -3.24 6.03 16.55
C ASN A 230 -2.41 6.63 15.43
N LEU A 231 -1.54 5.79 14.88
CA LEU A 231 -0.48 6.21 13.98
C LEU A 231 -0.93 5.99 12.54
N ARG A 232 -0.70 6.99 11.71
CA ARG A 232 -0.76 6.88 10.25
C ARG A 232 0.65 6.96 9.71
N ARG A 233 1.01 6.01 8.86
CA ARG A 233 2.32 5.93 8.22
C ARG A 233 2.19 5.43 6.79
N TYR A 234 3.32 5.32 6.11
CA TYR A 234 3.40 4.89 4.72
C TYR A 234 4.31 3.68 4.56
N ARG A 235 3.95 2.79 3.63
CA ARG A 235 4.73 1.60 3.26
C ARG A 235 4.88 1.55 1.75
N SER A 236 5.97 0.95 1.29
CA SER A 236 6.08 0.63 -0.14
C SER A 236 5.10 -0.49 -0.49
N PRO A 237 4.41 -0.40 -1.64
CA PRO A 237 3.65 -1.50 -2.20
C PRO A 237 4.54 -2.72 -2.46
N LYS A 238 3.93 -3.89 -2.66
CA LYS A 238 4.66 -5.15 -2.91
C LYS A 238 5.60 -5.04 -4.12
N SER A 239 5.14 -4.38 -5.18
CA SER A 239 5.89 -4.18 -6.42
C SER A 239 5.26 -3.03 -7.20
N VAL A 240 6.08 -2.15 -7.77
CA VAL A 240 5.61 -1.12 -8.70
C VAL A 240 6.34 -1.27 -10.02
N THR A 241 5.60 -1.28 -11.12
CA THR A 241 6.15 -1.24 -12.47
C THR A 241 5.83 0.11 -13.10
N VAL A 242 6.84 0.79 -13.65
CA VAL A 242 6.64 1.98 -14.49
C VAL A 242 6.82 1.56 -15.94
N ARG A 243 5.78 1.69 -16.76
CA ARG A 243 5.87 1.49 -18.22
C ARG A 243 6.33 2.77 -18.89
N VAL A 244 7.44 2.65 -19.61
CA VAL A 244 8.01 3.67 -20.50
C VAL A 244 7.82 3.19 -21.93
N ASP A 245 6.82 3.75 -22.61
CA ASP A 245 6.53 3.50 -24.01
C ASP A 245 7.47 4.28 -24.93
N ARG A 246 7.60 3.86 -26.20
CA ARG A 246 8.47 4.52 -27.19
C ARG A 246 8.06 5.96 -27.52
N GLU A 247 6.81 6.32 -27.24
CA GLU A 247 6.26 7.66 -27.44
C GLU A 247 6.25 8.52 -26.17
N ASP A 248 6.67 7.95 -25.03
CA ASP A 248 6.65 8.67 -23.75
C ASP A 248 7.71 9.77 -23.69
N ASP A 249 7.33 10.86 -23.03
CA ASP A 249 8.26 11.92 -22.67
C ASP A 249 9.23 11.43 -21.58
N ILE A 250 10.53 11.53 -21.86
CA ILE A 250 11.58 11.16 -20.92
C ILE A 250 11.52 12.03 -19.66
N ASP A 251 11.08 13.28 -19.74
CA ASP A 251 10.99 14.16 -18.56
C ASP A 251 9.92 13.64 -17.59
N ALA A 252 8.75 13.26 -18.10
CA ALA A 252 7.69 12.64 -17.30
C ALA A 252 8.16 11.34 -16.64
N THR A 253 8.98 10.56 -17.35
CA THR A 253 9.60 9.34 -16.82
C THR A 253 10.55 9.66 -15.66
N LEU A 254 11.48 10.59 -15.85
CA LEU A 254 12.46 10.95 -14.84
C LEU A 254 11.80 11.54 -13.59
N LEU A 255 10.79 12.39 -13.75
CA LEU A 255 10.01 12.95 -12.63
C LEU A 255 9.30 11.86 -11.81
N THR A 256 8.72 10.87 -12.49
CA THR A 256 8.07 9.69 -11.90
C THR A 256 9.10 8.88 -11.07
N LEU A 257 10.28 8.63 -11.65
CA LEU A 257 11.32 7.86 -10.97
C LEU A 257 11.91 8.61 -9.78
N ILE A 258 12.10 9.93 -9.85
CA ILE A 258 12.54 10.75 -8.70
C ILE A 258 11.56 10.62 -7.52
N ALA A 259 10.26 10.65 -7.78
CA ALA A 259 9.25 10.46 -6.73
C ALA A 259 9.37 9.08 -6.06
N ALA A 260 9.49 8.02 -6.86
CA ALA A 260 9.65 6.66 -6.36
C ALA A 260 10.96 6.46 -5.57
N ILE A 261 12.07 7.04 -6.05
CA ILE A 261 13.38 7.01 -5.39
C ILE A 261 13.30 7.70 -4.03
N GLY A 262 12.67 8.87 -3.96
CA GLY A 262 12.58 9.63 -2.72
C GLY A 262 11.85 8.90 -1.62
N VAL A 263 10.79 8.16 -1.96
CA VAL A 263 10.06 7.31 -1.00
C VAL A 263 10.61 5.89 -0.88
N GLN A 264 11.73 5.61 -1.55
CA GLN A 264 12.44 4.33 -1.54
C GLN A 264 11.58 3.13 -1.96
N THR A 265 10.63 3.34 -2.86
CA THR A 265 9.84 2.25 -3.45
C THR A 265 10.64 1.64 -4.59
N GLN A 266 10.84 0.32 -4.52
CA GLN A 266 11.50 -0.41 -5.59
C GLN A 266 10.60 -0.44 -6.82
N VAL A 267 11.18 -0.10 -7.98
CA VAL A 267 10.47 0.03 -9.24
C VAL A 267 11.15 -0.80 -10.31
N THR A 268 10.39 -1.66 -10.98
CA THR A 268 10.78 -2.20 -12.29
C THR A 268 10.42 -1.19 -13.37
N VAL A 269 11.40 -0.73 -14.16
CA VAL A 269 11.14 0.15 -15.29
C VAL A 269 11.01 -0.72 -16.53
N SER A 270 9.78 -0.89 -16.98
CA SER A 270 9.41 -1.61 -18.20
C SER A 270 9.66 -0.72 -19.41
N ILE A 271 10.72 -0.99 -20.15
CA ILE A 271 11.17 -0.15 -21.27
C ILE A 271 10.77 -0.79 -22.59
N ASP A 272 10.02 -0.06 -23.42
CA ASP A 272 9.74 -0.48 -24.80
C ASP A 272 11.06 -0.61 -25.59
N PRO A 273 11.30 -1.73 -26.31
CA PRO A 273 12.55 -1.93 -27.08
C PRO A 273 12.80 -0.88 -28.17
N GLU A 274 11.76 -0.15 -28.60
CA GLU A 274 11.88 0.91 -29.60
C GLU A 274 12.07 2.31 -28.98
N LEU A 275 12.27 2.42 -27.66
CA LEU A 275 12.54 3.70 -27.00
C LEU A 275 13.84 4.34 -27.54
N ALA A 276 13.85 5.67 -27.63
CA ALA A 276 15.00 6.40 -28.14
C ALA A 276 16.29 6.11 -27.34
N THR A 277 17.41 5.94 -28.05
CA THR A 277 18.72 5.60 -27.44
C THR A 277 19.16 6.59 -26.36
N GLN A 278 18.86 7.89 -26.52
CA GLN A 278 19.18 8.90 -25.51
C GLN A 278 18.41 8.67 -24.20
N ALA A 279 17.13 8.29 -24.29
CA ALA A 279 16.30 7.98 -23.13
C ALA A 279 16.80 6.72 -22.42
N HIS A 280 17.15 5.66 -23.16
CA HIS A 280 17.81 4.48 -22.59
C HIS A 280 19.07 4.84 -21.80
N GLN A 281 19.97 5.63 -22.39
CA GLN A 281 21.21 6.05 -21.72
C GLN A 281 20.95 6.81 -20.41
N LEU A 282 19.91 7.65 -20.36
CA LEU A 282 19.51 8.36 -19.14
C LEU A 282 19.00 7.40 -18.07
N LEU A 283 18.15 6.44 -18.46
CA LEU A 283 17.57 5.45 -17.54
C LEU A 283 18.63 4.49 -16.98
N ASP A 284 19.57 4.02 -17.81
CA ASP A 284 20.68 3.17 -17.38
C ASP A 284 21.57 3.90 -16.36
N ARG A 285 21.98 5.13 -16.67
CA ARG A 285 22.79 5.96 -15.74
C ARG A 285 22.06 6.25 -14.44
N LEU A 286 20.73 6.44 -14.50
CA LEU A 286 19.93 6.63 -13.30
C LEU A 286 19.89 5.35 -12.46
N GLY A 287 19.67 4.19 -13.08
CA GLY A 287 19.74 2.88 -12.42
C GLY A 287 21.08 2.65 -11.70
N ASP A 288 22.18 3.01 -12.36
CA ASP A 288 23.53 2.93 -11.77
C ASP A 288 23.72 3.87 -10.57
N ALA A 289 23.09 5.05 -10.60
CA ALA A 289 23.21 6.04 -9.52
C ALA A 289 22.43 5.66 -8.26
N VAL A 290 21.35 4.87 -8.38
CA VAL A 290 20.49 4.44 -7.28
C VAL A 290 20.27 2.92 -7.25
N PRO A 291 21.35 2.14 -7.03
CA PRO A 291 21.30 0.69 -7.11
C PRO A 291 20.34 0.11 -6.07
N GLY A 292 19.49 -0.83 -6.52
CA GLY A 292 18.53 -1.53 -5.66
C GLY A 292 17.15 -0.88 -5.56
N VAL A 293 16.97 0.34 -6.07
CA VAL A 293 15.66 1.02 -6.10
C VAL A 293 15.06 0.97 -7.50
N ILE A 294 15.83 1.34 -8.52
CA ILE A 294 15.37 1.33 -9.91
C ILE A 294 15.97 0.12 -10.64
N HIS A 295 15.11 -0.66 -11.29
CA HIS A 295 15.47 -1.88 -12.01
C HIS A 295 14.99 -1.80 -13.46
N PRO A 296 15.80 -1.23 -14.37
CA PRO A 296 15.47 -1.16 -15.80
C PRO A 296 15.41 -2.55 -16.43
N MET A 297 14.42 -2.78 -17.29
CA MET A 297 14.28 -3.99 -18.07
C MET A 297 13.62 -3.68 -19.41
N GLU A 298 14.24 -4.13 -20.49
CA GLU A 298 13.65 -4.06 -21.82
C GLU A 298 12.61 -5.17 -22.00
N GLU A 299 11.37 -4.80 -22.32
CA GLU A 299 10.29 -5.76 -22.56
C GLU A 299 9.18 -5.17 -23.46
N SER A 300 8.58 -6.01 -24.29
CA SER A 300 7.41 -5.65 -25.10
C SER A 300 6.14 -5.52 -24.24
N GLY A 301 5.09 -4.93 -24.81
CA GLY A 301 3.79 -4.86 -24.13
C GLY A 301 3.18 -6.25 -23.84
N GLU A 302 3.45 -7.24 -24.69
CA GLU A 302 3.02 -8.63 -24.49
C GLU A 302 3.76 -9.27 -23.30
N GLN A 303 5.08 -9.09 -23.22
CA GLN A 303 5.89 -9.61 -22.11
C GLN A 303 5.50 -8.97 -20.76
N LEU A 304 5.20 -7.66 -20.75
CA LEU A 304 4.66 -7.01 -19.56
C LEU A 304 3.29 -7.59 -19.17
N ALA A 305 2.41 -7.85 -20.15
CA ALA A 305 1.11 -8.48 -19.88
C ALA A 305 1.25 -9.89 -19.29
N GLU A 306 2.21 -10.68 -19.75
CA GLU A 306 2.54 -12.00 -19.19
C GLU A 306 2.98 -11.89 -17.72
N ARG A 307 3.91 -10.99 -17.40
CA ARG A 307 4.34 -10.74 -16.01
C ARG A 307 3.21 -10.30 -15.10
N ILE A 308 2.30 -9.46 -15.62
CA ILE A 308 1.09 -9.08 -14.88
C ILE A 308 0.26 -10.33 -14.58
N ALA A 309 0.00 -11.18 -15.60
CA ALA A 309 -0.77 -12.41 -15.45
C ALA A 309 -0.13 -13.42 -14.47
N GLU A 310 1.19 -13.40 -14.33
CA GLU A 310 1.95 -14.21 -13.37
C GLU A 310 1.90 -13.66 -11.93
N GLY A 311 1.41 -12.43 -11.73
CA GLY A 311 1.28 -11.79 -10.42
C GLY A 311 2.54 -11.07 -9.93
N ASP A 312 3.46 -10.76 -10.86
CA ASP A 312 4.71 -10.04 -10.59
C ASP A 312 4.53 -8.52 -10.52
N VAL A 313 3.35 -8.02 -10.88
CA VAL A 313 3.01 -6.60 -10.87
C VAL A 313 1.78 -6.37 -10.00
N ASP A 314 1.94 -5.60 -8.93
CA ASP A 314 0.86 -5.18 -8.01
C ASP A 314 0.28 -3.81 -8.41
N ARG A 315 1.15 -2.92 -8.90
CA ARG A 315 0.79 -1.57 -9.34
C ARG A 315 1.54 -1.21 -10.61
N LEU A 316 0.82 -0.71 -11.60
CA LEU A 316 1.35 -0.25 -12.89
C LEU A 316 1.20 1.27 -12.99
N ARG A 317 2.29 1.96 -13.27
CA ARG A 317 2.33 3.38 -13.64
C ARG A 317 2.55 3.47 -15.14
N ALA A 318 1.59 3.98 -15.88
CA ALA A 318 1.72 4.26 -17.31
C ALA A 318 1.75 5.78 -17.50
N LEU A 319 2.72 6.27 -18.26
CA LEU A 319 2.94 7.71 -18.46
C LEU A 319 2.05 8.25 -19.58
N SER A 320 1.87 7.46 -20.65
CA SER A 320 0.85 7.68 -21.67
C SER A 320 -0.41 6.83 -21.46
N PRO A 321 -1.57 7.29 -21.96
CA PRO A 321 -2.77 6.47 -22.01
C PRO A 321 -2.52 5.16 -22.76
N LEU A 322 -2.86 4.03 -22.15
CA LEU A 322 -2.73 2.69 -22.72
C LEU A 322 -3.80 2.43 -23.81
N THR A 323 -3.77 3.22 -24.88
CA THR A 323 -4.84 3.27 -25.90
C THR A 323 -4.48 2.55 -27.20
N ARG A 324 -3.22 2.15 -27.37
CA ARG A 324 -2.78 1.44 -28.57
C ARG A 324 -3.20 -0.02 -28.53
N ALA A 325 -3.39 -0.61 -29.72
CA ALA A 325 -3.83 -1.99 -29.86
C ALA A 325 -2.85 -2.99 -29.21
N ASP A 326 -1.55 -2.70 -29.25
CA ASP A 326 -0.50 -3.52 -28.64
C ASP A 326 -0.37 -3.32 -27.12
N GLN A 327 -1.05 -2.32 -26.54
CA GLN A 327 -1.15 -2.11 -25.10
C GLN A 327 -2.45 -2.70 -24.51
N GLN A 328 -3.39 -3.14 -25.35
CA GLN A 328 -4.65 -3.73 -24.91
C GLN A 328 -4.45 -4.99 -24.05
N ALA A 329 -3.42 -5.79 -24.35
CA ALA A 329 -3.06 -6.97 -23.57
C ALA A 329 -2.71 -6.60 -22.12
N ILE A 330 -1.99 -5.49 -21.91
CA ILE A 330 -1.61 -4.99 -20.58
C ILE A 330 -2.86 -4.64 -19.77
N LEU A 331 -3.80 -3.91 -20.37
CA LEU A 331 -5.04 -3.52 -19.69
C LEU A 331 -5.91 -4.72 -19.32
N THR A 332 -6.05 -5.69 -20.23
CA THR A 332 -6.78 -6.93 -19.97
C THR A 332 -6.15 -7.70 -18.81
N ALA A 333 -4.83 -7.89 -18.84
CA ALA A 333 -4.10 -8.57 -17.78
C ALA A 333 -4.25 -7.84 -16.43
N CYS A 334 -4.16 -6.50 -16.42
CA CYS A 334 -4.37 -5.72 -15.21
C CYS A 334 -5.77 -5.90 -14.63
N ALA A 335 -6.80 -5.91 -15.49
CA ALA A 335 -8.18 -6.10 -15.06
C ALA A 335 -8.43 -7.50 -14.49
N GLU A 336 -7.85 -8.53 -15.09
CA GLU A 336 -7.98 -9.92 -14.64
C GLU A 336 -7.25 -10.17 -13.31
N GLN A 337 -6.13 -9.47 -13.08
CA GLN A 337 -5.30 -9.61 -11.88
C GLN A 337 -5.55 -8.53 -10.81
N PHE A 338 -6.53 -7.64 -11.03
CA PHE A 338 -6.85 -6.51 -10.15
C PHE A 338 -5.67 -5.57 -9.89
N VAL A 339 -4.77 -5.42 -10.86
CA VAL A 339 -3.63 -4.51 -10.78
C VAL A 339 -4.10 -3.06 -10.87
N THR A 340 -3.61 -2.24 -9.95
CA THR A 340 -3.90 -0.81 -9.97
C THR A 340 -3.11 -0.13 -11.09
N VAL A 341 -3.82 0.46 -12.06
CA VAL A 341 -3.22 1.23 -13.15
C VAL A 341 -3.32 2.72 -12.86
N ILE A 342 -2.17 3.41 -12.83
CA ILE A 342 -2.03 4.84 -12.56
C ILE A 342 -1.69 5.53 -13.89
N ILE A 343 -2.65 6.29 -14.42
CA ILE A 343 -2.56 7.02 -15.70
C ILE A 343 -2.64 8.54 -15.53
N GLU A 344 -2.76 9.02 -14.29
CA GLU A 344 -2.92 10.44 -14.03
C GLU A 344 -1.65 11.22 -14.39
N PRO A 345 -1.76 12.49 -14.83
CA PRO A 345 -0.58 13.27 -15.21
C PRO A 345 0.49 13.29 -14.12
N VAL A 346 1.77 13.23 -14.52
CA VAL A 346 2.89 13.35 -13.59
C VAL A 346 2.90 14.76 -12.98
N LEU A 347 2.94 14.84 -11.65
CA LEU A 347 2.95 16.11 -10.94
C LEU A 347 4.35 16.42 -10.41
N VAL A 348 4.78 17.68 -10.56
CA VAL A 348 6.06 18.17 -9.98
C VAL A 348 5.94 18.44 -8.46
N ALA A 349 4.74 18.32 -7.90
CA ALA A 349 4.49 18.42 -6.48
C ALA A 349 4.76 17.06 -5.81
N GLY A 350 5.95 16.90 -5.22
CA GLY A 350 6.35 15.66 -4.55
C GLY A 350 5.37 15.22 -3.46
N ARG A 351 4.68 16.17 -2.82
CA ARG A 351 3.64 15.89 -1.81
C ARG A 351 2.45 15.07 -2.36
N ILE A 352 2.21 15.10 -3.67
CA ILE A 352 1.12 14.38 -4.31
C ILE A 352 1.66 13.21 -5.13
N GLU A 353 2.69 13.43 -5.94
CA GLU A 353 3.22 12.39 -6.83
C GLU A 353 3.75 11.19 -6.03
N CYS A 354 4.40 11.40 -4.88
CA CYS A 354 4.88 10.33 -4.01
C CYS A 354 3.79 9.37 -3.51
N LEU A 355 2.54 9.84 -3.36
CA LEU A 355 1.43 8.98 -2.92
C LEU A 355 1.14 7.85 -3.92
N ARG A 356 1.53 8.01 -5.19
CA ARG A 356 1.38 6.98 -6.22
C ARG A 356 2.25 5.75 -5.96
N TYR A 357 3.31 5.90 -5.17
CA TYR A 357 4.30 4.85 -4.90
C TYR A 357 4.28 4.37 -3.44
N LEU A 358 3.23 4.70 -2.70
CA LEU A 358 3.06 4.35 -1.29
C LEU A 358 1.69 3.73 -1.03
N ASP A 359 1.61 2.93 0.01
CA ASP A 359 0.39 2.49 0.68
C ASP A 359 0.29 3.18 2.04
N GLU A 360 -0.86 3.80 2.32
CA GLU A 360 -1.14 4.28 3.66
C GLU A 360 -1.39 3.10 4.60
N GLN A 361 -0.93 3.20 5.85
CA GLN A 361 -1.16 2.20 6.88
C GLN A 361 -1.56 2.88 8.20
N SER A 362 -2.63 2.38 8.80
CA SER A 362 -3.09 2.80 10.13
C SER A 362 -2.66 1.78 11.15
N VAL A 363 -2.04 2.22 12.25
CA VAL A 363 -1.60 1.36 13.36
C VAL A 363 -2.19 1.89 14.66
N SER A 364 -2.98 1.06 15.33
CA SER A 364 -3.59 1.42 16.60
C SER A 364 -3.14 0.48 17.71
N VAL A 365 -2.58 1.06 18.77
CA VAL A 365 -1.92 0.31 19.85
C VAL A 365 -2.48 0.71 21.19
N ASP A 366 -3.17 -0.21 21.86
CA ASP A 366 -3.52 -0.04 23.27
C ASP A 366 -2.28 -0.38 24.12
N TYR A 367 -1.65 0.67 24.67
CA TYR A 367 -0.43 0.54 25.46
C TYR A 367 -0.69 0.53 26.96
N HIS A 368 -1.87 0.97 27.41
CA HIS A 368 -2.23 0.91 28.82
C HIS A 368 -2.45 -0.54 29.26
N ARG A 369 -2.25 -0.81 30.56
CA ARG A 369 -2.62 -2.08 31.19
C ARG A 369 -3.63 -1.82 32.27
N TYR A 370 -4.90 -2.12 31.98
CA TYR A 370 -6.04 -1.83 32.86
C TYR A 370 -6.07 -0.36 33.32
N GLY A 371 -5.81 0.57 32.40
CA GLY A 371 -5.73 2.01 32.68
C GLY A 371 -4.38 2.50 33.22
N ASN A 372 -3.46 1.60 33.62
CA ASN A 372 -2.11 1.98 33.99
C ASN A 372 -1.28 2.29 32.73
N LEU A 373 -0.79 3.53 32.62
CA LEU A 373 0.00 4.01 31.48
C LEU A 373 1.49 3.61 31.54
N GLY A 374 1.93 3.06 32.68
CA GLY A 374 3.31 2.62 32.88
C GLY A 374 4.32 3.73 32.63
N ARG A 375 5.37 3.42 31.84
CA ARG A 375 6.46 4.36 31.52
C ARG A 375 5.99 5.59 30.73
N ARG A 376 4.81 5.53 30.13
CA ARG A 376 4.25 6.59 29.27
C ARG A 376 3.33 7.55 30.01
N ALA A 377 3.19 7.40 31.34
CA ALA A 377 2.32 8.25 32.15
C ALA A 377 2.68 9.76 32.09
N GLY A 378 3.93 10.10 31.80
CA GLY A 378 4.40 11.48 31.68
C GLY A 378 4.30 12.09 30.28
N GLU A 379 3.86 11.34 29.26
CA GLU A 379 3.77 11.85 27.90
C GLU A 379 2.60 12.86 27.77
N SER A 380 2.87 13.99 27.12
CA SER A 380 1.80 14.95 26.78
C SER A 380 0.84 14.32 25.75
N ARG A 381 -0.44 14.26 26.09
CA ARG A 381 -1.51 13.61 25.30
C ARG A 381 -2.76 14.49 25.34
N ARG A 382 -3.65 14.33 24.38
CA ARG A 382 -4.96 14.99 24.45
C ARG A 382 -5.76 14.39 25.60
N PRO A 383 -6.42 15.22 26.44
CA PRO A 383 -7.34 14.73 27.45
C PRO A 383 -8.44 13.89 26.82
N VAL A 384 -8.90 12.85 27.53
CA VAL A 384 -10.13 12.15 27.18
C VAL A 384 -11.28 13.09 27.57
N ALA A 385 -11.93 13.68 26.59
CA ALA A 385 -13.13 14.52 26.78
C ALA A 385 -14.36 13.66 27.05
#